data_AF-A0A645F7Y2-F1
#
_entry.id   AF-A0A645F7Y2-F1
#
_cell.length_a   1.000
_cell.length_b   1.000
_cell.length_c   1.000
_cell.angle_alpha   90.00
_cell.angle_beta   90.00
_cell.angle_gamma   90.00
#
_symmetry.space_group_name_H-M   'P 1'
#
loop_
_entity.id
_entity.type
_entity.pdbx_description
1 polymer ?
#
loop_
_entity_poly.entity_id
_entity_poly.type
_entity_poly.pdbx_seq_one_letter_code
_entity_poly.pdbx_strand_id
1 'polypeptide(L)' 'MPDAIGKLSAIYPNIMKLDYDNLRTSREQNTFGAANIEEKLPLELFDELYYIQNNIKMDEEQKKLLSGIIEEVWEVGK' A
#
# COMPACT_ATOMS: atom_id res chain seq x y z
N MET A 1 -14.07 6.32 -20.35
CA MET A 1 -12.72 5.79 -20.11
C MET A 1 -11.73 6.79 -20.69
N PRO A 2 -10.80 7.41 -19.93
CA PRO A 2 -9.90 8.42 -20.48
C PRO A 2 -8.80 7.77 -21.31
N ASP A 3 -8.51 8.37 -22.46
CA ASP A 3 -7.50 7.99 -23.47
C ASP A 3 -6.06 8.22 -22.97
N ALA A 4 -5.67 7.49 -21.92
CA ALA A 4 -4.33 7.60 -21.34
C ALA A 4 -3.26 7.04 -22.30
N ILE A 5 -3.58 5.96 -23.02
CA ILE A 5 -2.68 5.33 -24.00
C ILE A 5 -2.41 6.26 -25.18
N GLY A 6 -3.44 6.92 -25.74
CA GLY A 6 -3.25 7.84 -26.87
C GLY A 6 -2.31 9.00 -26.55
N LYS A 7 -2.40 9.55 -25.33
CA LYS A 7 -1.48 10.60 -24.87
C LYS A 7 -0.04 10.10 -24.68
N LEU A 8 0.13 8.88 -24.17
CA LEU A 8 1.45 8.27 -23.92
C LEU A 8 2.16 7.89 -25.22
N SER A 9 1.45 7.31 -26.19
CA SER A 9 2.00 6.94 -27.50
C SER A 9 2.45 8.14 -28.34
N ALA A 10 1.85 9.31 -28.13
CA ALA A 10 2.25 10.55 -28.81
C ALA A 10 3.61 11.09 -28.34
N ILE A 11 4.02 10.80 -27.10
CA ILE A 11 5.29 11.28 -26.51
C ILE A 11 6.36 10.18 -26.54
N TYR A 12 5.96 8.91 -26.48
CA TYR A 12 6.85 7.76 -26.48
C TYR A 12 6.46 6.77 -27.59
N PRO A 13 7.01 6.92 -28.80
CA PRO A 13 6.58 6.17 -29.99
C PRO A 13 6.87 4.66 -29.95
N ASN A 14 7.63 4.18 -28.95
CA ASN A 14 8.03 2.77 -28.79
C ASN A 14 7.59 2.16 -27.44
N ILE A 15 6.44 2.55 -26.88
CA ILE A 15 5.87 1.85 -25.72
C ILE A 15 5.40 0.47 -26.19
N MET A 16 6.12 -0.59 -25.80
CA MET A 16 5.81 -1.97 -26.22
C MET A 16 4.76 -2.67 -25.34
N LYS A 17 4.58 -2.24 -24.08
CA LYS A 17 3.59 -2.81 -23.14
C LYS A 17 3.32 -1.85 -21.98
N LEU A 18 2.05 -1.63 -21.65
CA LEU A 18 1.63 -1.01 -20.39
C LEU A 18 1.20 -2.12 -19.41
N ASP A 19 2.02 -3.16 -19.31
CA ASP A 19 1.83 -4.21 -18.31
C ASP A 19 2.60 -3.78 -17.07
N TYR A 20 2.18 -2.68 -16.45
CA TYR A 20 2.64 -2.42 -15.10
C TYR A 20 2.03 -3.51 -14.24
N ASP A 21 2.88 -4.34 -13.65
CA ASP A 21 2.47 -5.35 -12.67
C ASP A 21 2.03 -4.61 -11.41
N ASN A 22 0.80 -4.08 -11.43
CA ASN A 22 0.23 -3.31 -10.35
C ASN A 22 -0.12 -4.29 -9.24
N LEU A 23 0.89 -4.63 -8.42
CA LEU A 23 0.72 -5.46 -7.23
C LEU A 23 -0.47 -4.97 -6.39
N ARG A 24 -0.67 -3.64 -6.31
CA ARG A 24 -1.81 -2.95 -5.68
C ARG A 24 -3.21 -3.34 -6.20
N THR A 25 -3.36 -3.72 -7.48
CA THR A 25 -4.67 -4.05 -8.09
C THR A 25 -4.74 -5.48 -8.62
N SER A 26 -3.80 -6.33 -8.22
CA SER A 26 -3.86 -7.76 -8.49
C SER A 26 -4.96 -8.41 -7.64
N ARG A 27 -6.21 -8.28 -8.12
CA ARG A 27 -7.38 -9.15 -7.93
C ARG A 27 -7.64 -9.82 -6.57
N GLU A 28 -7.28 -9.23 -5.44
CA GLU A 28 -7.79 -9.69 -4.14
C GLU A 28 -8.41 -8.55 -3.35
N GLN A 29 -9.74 -8.48 -3.35
CA GLN A 29 -10.49 -7.72 -2.35
C GLN A 29 -10.46 -8.52 -1.04
N ASN A 30 -9.34 -8.48 -0.33
CA ASN A 30 -9.27 -9.03 1.02
C ASN A 30 -10.00 -8.07 1.96
N THR A 31 -11.20 -8.46 2.41
CA THR A 31 -11.91 -7.78 3.49
C THR A 31 -11.04 -7.85 4.74
N PHE A 32 -10.59 -6.71 5.25
CA PHE A 32 -9.86 -6.62 6.52
C PHE A 32 -10.77 -7.16 7.63
N GLY A 33 -10.61 -8.44 7.96
CA GLY A 33 -11.48 -9.15 8.89
C GLY A 33 -11.12 -8.78 10.32
N ALA A 34 -12.13 -8.40 11.10
CA ALA A 34 -12.03 -7.96 12.50
C ALA A 34 -11.64 -9.08 13.50
N ALA A 35 -10.79 -10.02 13.11
CA ALA A 35 -10.30 -11.07 13.99
C ALA A 35 -9.05 -10.58 14.74
N ASN A 36 -9.16 -10.49 16.06
CA ASN A 36 -8.06 -10.25 17.00
C ASN A 36 -7.32 -8.91 16.86
N ILE A 37 -8.02 -7.84 16.44
CA ILE A 37 -7.45 -6.48 16.41
C ILE A 37 -6.99 -6.04 17.80
N GLU A 38 -7.72 -6.44 18.85
CA GLU A 38 -7.41 -6.07 20.24
C GLU A 38 -6.12 -6.69 20.80
N GLU A 39 -5.62 -7.78 20.19
CA GLU A 39 -4.40 -8.47 20.65
C GLU A 39 -3.15 -8.04 19.88
N LYS A 40 -3.30 -7.31 18.77
CA LYS A 40 -2.20 -6.92 17.87
C LYS A 40 -1.63 -5.56 18.24
N LEU A 41 -0.31 -5.42 18.10
CA LEU A 41 0.35 -4.12 18.25
C LEU A 41 -0.05 -3.20 17.08
N PRO A 42 -0.11 -1.86 17.29
CA PRO A 42 -0.43 -0.91 16.23
C PRO A 42 0.43 -1.10 14.97
N LEU A 43 1.73 -1.33 15.14
CA LEU A 43 2.64 -1.57 14.01
C LEU A 43 2.27 -2.83 13.20
N GLU A 44 1.83 -3.90 13.87
CA GLU A 44 1.42 -5.16 13.23
C GLU A 44 0.13 -4.99 12.43
N LEU A 45 -0.83 -4.23 12.97
CA LEU A 45 -2.08 -3.89 12.26
C LEU A 45 -1.80 -3.13 10.97
N PHE A 46 -0.86 -2.20 11.00
CA PHE A 46 -0.49 -1.44 9.82
C PHE A 46 0.36 -2.25 8.82
N ASP A 47 1.22 -3.17 9.27
CA ASP A 47 1.96 -4.05 8.36
C ASP A 47 1.01 -4.98 7.59
N GLU A 48 -0.01 -5.51 8.28
CA GLU A 48 -1.06 -6.30 7.66
C GLU A 48 -1.90 -5.47 6.68
N LEU A 49 -2.27 -4.24 7.05
CA LEU A 49 -2.99 -3.32 6.16
C LEU A 49 -2.17 -2.99 4.91
N TYR A 50 -0.89 -2.69 5.10
CA TYR A 50 0.03 -2.36 4.01
C TYR A 50 0.17 -3.54 3.06
N TYR A 51 0.33 -4.75 3.60
CA TYR A 51 0.39 -5.97 2.80
C TYR A 51 -0.91 -6.21 2.01
N ILE A 52 -2.07 -6.09 2.65
CA ILE A 52 -3.37 -6.28 1.99
C ILE A 52 -3.58 -5.29 0.85
N GLN A 53 -3.15 -4.03 1.00
CA GLN A 53 -3.34 -3.01 -0.03
C GLN A 53 -2.30 -3.06 -1.15
N ASN A 54 -1.07 -3.46 -0.84
CA ASN A 54 0.05 -3.35 -1.78
C ASN A 54 0.56 -4.70 -2.29
N ASN A 55 0.09 -5.82 -1.71
CA ASN A 55 0.62 -7.17 -1.92
C ASN A 55 2.13 -7.28 -1.67
N ILE A 56 2.67 -6.41 -0.81
CA ILE A 56 4.09 -6.33 -0.45
C ILE A 56 4.17 -6.02 1.05
N LYS A 57 5.07 -6.69 1.77
CA LYS A 57 5.34 -6.41 3.20
C LYS A 57 6.11 -5.10 3.35
N MET A 58 5.96 -4.42 4.48
CA MET A 58 6.80 -3.24 4.73
C MET A 58 8.26 -3.65 4.89
N ASP A 59 9.15 -2.83 4.32
CA ASP A 59 10.57 -2.92 4.62
C ASP A 59 10.92 -2.27 5.98
N GLU A 60 12.17 -2.41 6.40
CA GLU A 60 12.61 -1.92 7.71
C GLU A 60 12.62 -0.38 7.81
N GLU A 61 12.84 0.33 6.70
CA GLU A 61 12.81 1.79 6.69
C GLU A 61 11.38 2.31 6.85
N GLN A 62 10.43 1.68 6.15
CA GLN A 62 9.00 1.94 6.24
C GLN A 62 8.47 1.66 7.64
N LYS A 63 8.84 0.51 8.24
CA LYS A 63 8.47 0.20 9.63
C LYS A 63 9.00 1.23 10.62
N LYS A 64 10.27 1.63 10.47
CA LYS A 64 10.89 2.62 11.35
C LYS A 64 10.20 3.99 11.26
N LEU A 65 9.87 4.44 10.05
CA LEU A 65 9.12 5.67 9.83
C LEU A 65 7.74 5.59 10.51
N LEU A 66 7.02 4.50 10.29
CA LEU A 66 5.68 4.31 10.80
C LEU A 66 5.65 4.23 12.33
N SER A 67 6.61 3.54 12.96
CA SER A 67 6.74 3.52 14.42
C SER A 67 6.88 4.92 14.99
N GLY A 68 7.69 5.79 14.36
CA GLY A 68 7.83 7.19 14.79
C GLY A 68 6.52 7.98 14.69
N ILE A 69 5.76 7.78 13.61
CA ILE A 69 4.44 8.41 13.43
C ILE A 69 3.44 7.91 14.48
N ILE A 70 3.43 6.60 14.75
CA ILE A 70 2.55 6.00 15.77
C ILE A 70 2.86 6.61 17.14
N GLU A 71 4.14 6.69 17.51
CA GLU A 71 4.58 7.30 18.77
C GLU A 71 4.15 8.77 18.87
N GLU A 72 4.36 9.56 17.81
CA GLU A 72 3.97 10.98 17.76
C GLU A 72 2.46 11.16 17.96
N VAL A 73 1.65 10.43 17.22
CA VAL A 73 0.18 10.53 17.31
C VAL A 73 -0.31 10.08 18.68
N TRP A 74 0.29 9.04 19.26
CA TRP A 74 -0.12 8.51 20.55
C TRP A 74 0.26 9.41 21.73
N GLU A 75 1.40 10.09 21.66
CA GLU A 75 1.81 11.08 22.67
C GLU A 75 1.03 12.40 22.57
N VAL A 76 0.61 12.81 21.37
CA VAL A 76 -0.30 13.97 21.17
C VAL A 76 -1.73 13.68 21.68
N GLY A 77 -2.10 12.41 21.79
CA GLY A 77 -3.39 11.96 22.31
C GLY A 77 -3.50 11.87 23.85
N LYS A 78 -2.41 12.13 24.58
CA LYS A 78 -2.40 12.28 26.05
C LYS A 78 -2.65 13.71 26.48
#